data_AF-A0A2W4NV99-F1
#
_entry.id   AF-A0A2W4NV99-F1
#
_cell.length_a   1.000
_cell.length_b   1.000
_cell.length_c   1.000
_cell.angle_alpha   90.00
_cell.angle_beta   90.00
_cell.angle_gamma   90.00
#
_symmetry.space_group_name_H-M   'P 1'
#
loop_
_entity.id
_entity.type
_entity.pdbx_description
1 polymer ?
#
loop_
_entity_poly.entity_id
_entity_poly.type
_entity_poly.pdbx_seq_one_letter_code
_entity_poly.pdbx_strand_id
1 'polypeptide(L)' 'MEACIFDLDGVIVDTARYHYLAWKRLAAELGFELTPEDNERLKGVSRIQSLNIVLEIGGINADAE' A
#
# COMPACT_ATOMS: atom_id res chain seq x y z
N MET A 1 4.21 -29.74 21.74
CA MET A 1 4.27 -28.63 20.78
C MET A 1 5.61 -27.97 20.96
N GLU A 2 6.51 -28.08 19.97
CA GLU A 2 7.94 -27.80 20.15
C GLU A 2 8.35 -26.41 19.63
N ALA A 3 7.59 -25.81 18.70
CA ALA A 3 7.70 -24.40 18.33
C ALA A 3 6.45 -23.93 17.57
N CYS A 4 6.22 -22.61 17.55
CA CYS A 4 5.22 -21.94 16.72
C CYS A 4 5.89 -20.80 15.94
N ILE A 5 5.49 -20.61 14.67
CA ILE A 5 5.95 -19.51 13.82
C ILE A 5 4.78 -18.55 13.65
N PHE A 6 5.05 -17.26 13.87
CA PHE A 6 4.06 -16.20 13.73
C PHE A 6 4.51 -15.24 12.65
N ASP A 7 3.54 -14.82 11.84
CA ASP A 7 3.70 -13.64 10.99
C ASP A 7 3.68 -12.37 11.85
N LEU A 8 4.16 -11.25 11.31
CA LEU A 8 4.12 -9.96 12.00
C LEU A 8 2.80 -9.23 11.73
N ASP A 9 2.49 -9.06 10.45
CA ASP A 9 1.42 -8.20 9.96
C ASP A 9 0.05 -8.83 10.23
N GLY A 10 -0.79 -8.14 11.00
CA GLY A 10 -2.12 -8.61 11.37
C GLY A 10 -2.15 -9.77 12.38
N VAL A 11 -1.00 -10.37 12.70
CA VAL A 11 -0.88 -11.43 13.71
C VAL A 11 -0.33 -10.90 15.03
N ILE A 12 0.84 -10.24 14.99
CA ILE A 12 1.44 -9.62 16.18
C ILE A 12 1.06 -8.15 16.27
N VAL A 13 0.95 -7.46 15.14
CA VAL A 13 0.62 -6.03 15.08
C VAL A 13 -0.17 -5.69 13.80
N ASP A 14 -1.17 -4.82 13.93
CA ASP A 14 -1.88 -4.28 12.77
C ASP A 14 -1.05 -3.21 12.07
N THR A 15 -0.42 -3.58 10.96
CA THR A 15 0.36 -2.70 10.10
C THR A 15 -0.39 -2.18 8.88
N ALA A 16 -1.58 -2.72 8.57
CA ALA A 16 -2.33 -2.39 7.36
C ALA A 16 -2.67 -0.90 7.30
N ARG A 17 -2.99 -0.31 8.46
CA ARG A 17 -3.23 1.14 8.59
C ARG A 17 -2.01 1.98 8.19
N TYR A 18 -0.79 1.54 8.52
CA TYR A 18 0.42 2.30 8.21
C TYR A 18 0.78 2.23 6.72
N HIS A 19 0.49 1.12 6.05
CA HIS A 19 0.59 1.04 4.59
C HIS A 19 -0.34 2.03 3.91
N TYR A 20 -1.61 2.11 4.33
CA TYR A 20 -2.54 3.11 3.81
C TYR A 20 -2.03 4.53 4.02
N LEU A 21 -1.56 4.87 5.23
CA LEU A 21 -1.04 6.20 5.54
C LEU A 21 0.18 6.56 4.67
N ALA A 22 1.07 5.60 4.42
CA ALA A 22 2.24 5.80 3.56
C ALA A 22 1.83 6.10 2.11
N TRP A 23 0.90 5.32 1.56
CA TRP A 23 0.38 5.54 0.20
C TRP A 23 -0.41 6.84 0.09
N LYS A 24 -1.23 7.16 1.09
CA LYS A 24 -1.97 8.43 1.16
C LYS A 24 -1.04 9.62 1.17
N ARG A 25 0.07 9.53 1.91
CA ARG A 25 1.11 10.56 1.93
C ARG A 25 1.75 10.72 0.56
N LEU A 26 2.14 9.62 -0.10
CA LEU A 26 2.72 9.68 -1.44
C LEU A 26 1.75 10.29 -2.45
N ALA A 27 0.48 9.88 -2.44
CA ALA A 27 -0.55 10.45 -3.29
C ALA A 27 -0.66 11.97 -3.09
N ALA A 28 -0.69 12.43 -1.84
CA ALA A 28 -0.74 13.86 -1.51
C ALA A 28 0.51 14.61 -2.01
N GLU A 29 1.69 14.03 -1.89
CA GLU A 29 2.94 14.59 -2.44
C GLU A 29 2.91 14.67 -3.98
N LEU A 30 2.20 13.75 -4.64
CA LEU A 30 2.00 13.71 -6.10
C LEU A 30 0.78 14.53 -6.58
N GLY A 31 0.04 15.17 -5.66
CA GLY A 31 -1.05 16.08 -5.99
C GLY A 31 -2.43 15.45 -6.15
N PHE A 32 -2.66 14.23 -5.67
CA PHE A 32 -3.98 13.60 -5.66
C PHE A 32 -4.32 12.99 -4.29
N GLU A 33 -5.60 12.70 -4.06
CA GLU A 33 -6.06 12.05 -2.83
C GLU A 33 -6.23 10.55 -3.04
N LEU A 34 -5.72 9.75 -2.09
CA LEU A 34 -5.99 8.32 -2.02
C LEU A 34 -7.13 8.04 -1.03
N THR A 35 -8.25 7.53 -1.54
CA THR A 35 -9.42 7.22 -0.73
C THR A 35 -9.27 5.88 0.01
N PRO A 36 -10.02 5.64 1.09
CA PRO A 36 -10.09 4.32 1.71
C PRO A 36 -10.57 3.22 0.74
N GLU A 37 -11.45 3.56 -0.20
CA GLU A 37 -11.95 2.64 -1.23
C GLU A 37 -10.83 2.23 -2.20
N ASP A 38 -9.96 3.18 -2.59
CA ASP A 38 -8.78 2.89 -3.42
C ASP A 38 -7.82 1.92 -2.72
N ASN A 39 -7.69 2.04 -1.40
CA ASN A 39 -6.79 1.22 -0.60
C ASN A 39 -7.16 -0.28 -0.63
N GLU A 40 -8.41 -0.62 -0.92
CA GLU A 40 -8.81 -2.03 -1.13
C GLU A 40 -8.04 -2.67 -2.30
N ARG A 41 -7.72 -1.90 -3.35
CA ARG A 41 -6.92 -2.37 -4.49
C ARG A 41 -5.46 -2.65 -4.12
N LEU A 42 -4.99 -2.12 -2.98
CA LEU A 42 -3.62 -2.26 -2.50
C LEU A 42 -3.42 -3.45 -1.56
N LYS A 43 -4.49 -4.14 -1.16
CA LYS A 43 -4.40 -5.31 -0.27
C LYS A 43 -3.87 -6.53 -1.01
N GLY A 44 -2.85 -7.18 -0.44
CA GLY A 44 -2.31 -8.44 -0.96
C GLY A 44 -1.50 -8.32 -2.25
N VAL A 45 -1.22 -7.10 -2.72
CA VAL A 45 -0.34 -6.85 -3.86
C VAL A 45 1.09 -6.57 -3.41
N SER A 46 2.05 -6.89 -4.27
CA SER A 46 3.46 -6.56 -4.00
C SER A 46 3.69 -5.04 -3.99
N ARG A 47 4.75 -4.58 -3.33
CA ARG A 47 5.08 -3.15 -3.21
C ARG A 47 5.13 -2.41 -4.55
N ILE A 48 5.70 -3.01 -5.58
CA ILE A 48 5.80 -2.40 -6.92
C ILE A 48 4.43 -2.35 -7.59
N GLN A 49 3.62 -3.40 -7.44
CA GLN A 49 2.24 -3.39 -7.95
C GLN A 49 1.40 -2.34 -7.22
N SER A 50 1.54 -2.19 -5.90
CA SER A 50 0.89 -1.13 -5.14
C SER A 50 1.27 0.25 -5.67
N LEU A 51 2.57 0.49 -5.91
CA LEU A 51 3.04 1.75 -6.49
C LEU A 51 2.38 2.01 -7.84
N ASN A 52 2.37 1.03 -8.74
CA ASN A 52 1.75 1.18 -10.06
C ASN A 52 0.26 1.50 -9.95
N ILE A 53 -0.47 0.85 -9.05
CA ILE A 53 -1.89 1.14 -8.80
C ILE A 53 -2.07 2.57 -8.27
N VAL A 54 -1.23 3.00 -7.32
CA VAL A 54 -1.26 4.37 -6.80
C VAL A 54 -1.00 5.40 -7.91
N LEU A 55 0.00 5.16 -8.76
CA LEU A 55 0.30 6.04 -9.90
C LEU A 55 -0.83 6.05 -10.94
N GLU A 56 -1.43 4.89 -11.23
CA GLU A 56 -2.59 4.74 -12.12
C GLU A 56 -3.78 5.56 -11.62
N ILE A 57 -4.09 5.53 -10.32
CA ILE A 57 -5.15 6.35 -9.70
C ILE A 57 -4.87 7.85 -9.89
N GLY A 58 -3.62 8.26 -9.74
CA GLY A 58 -3.18 9.63 -9.99
C GLY A 58 -3.09 10.04 -11.47
N GLY A 59 -3.28 9.11 -12.41
CA GLY A 59 -3.06 9.34 -13.84
C GLY A 59 -1.60 9.63 -14.20
N ILE A 60 -0.65 9.17 -13.39
CA ILE A 60 0.78 9.41 -13.54
C ILE A 60 1.41 8.23 -14.27
N ASN A 61 1.97 8.47 -15.45
CA ASN A 61 2.86 7.52 -16.10
C ASN A 61 4.28 7.79 -15.61
N ALA A 62 4.79 6.92 -14.74
CA ALA A 62 6.21 6.90 -14.45
C ALA A 62 6.90 6.16 -15.61
N ASP A 63 7.31 6.92 -16.62
CA ASP A 63 8.18 6.39 -17.66
C ASP A 63 9.49 5.96 -16.99
N ALA A 64 9.78 4.67 -17.01
CA ALA A 64 11.09 4.16 -16.66
C ALA A 64 12.01 4.39 -17.86
N GLU A 65 12.78 5.48 -17.85
CA GLU A 65 14.04 5.53 -18.61
C GLU A 65 15.08 4.60 -17.98
#